data_AF-A0A6G9ZDQ8-F1
#
_entry.id   AF-A0A6G9ZDQ8-F1
#
_cell.length_a   1.000
_cell.length_b   1.000
_cell.length_c   1.000
_cell.angle_alpha   90.00
_cell.angle_beta   90.00
_cell.angle_gamma   90.00
#
_symmetry.space_group_name_H-M   'P 1'
#
loop_
_entity.id
_entity.type
_entity.pdbx_description
1 polymer ?
#
loop_
_entity_poly.entity_id
_entity_poly.type
_entity_poly.pdbx_seq_one_letter_code
_entity_poly.pdbx_strand_id
1 'polypeptide(L)'
;MDMESPVVESTTWQTLRSRWSEVINRAALGNVQFELTFRGGAPTAVLMSVARWEAGQKLVPTGEPLDLTAGPAKTDLRRIREWTQADAHVVLTRYGKPEVVFAPVGWVIAVERASQGLAGG
;
A
#
# COMPACT_ATOMS: atom_id res chain seq x y z
N MET A 1 9.71 5.51 19.40
CA MET A 1 8.68 4.46 19.32
C MET A 1 9.11 3.59 18.15
N ASP A 2 9.75 2.47 18.44
CA ASP A 2 10.18 1.54 17.39
C ASP A 2 8.92 1.00 16.72
N MET A 3 8.72 1.36 15.44
CA MET A 3 7.68 0.71 14.66
C MET A 3 8.16 -0.71 14.41
N GLU A 4 7.56 -1.68 15.09
CA GLU A 4 7.73 -3.09 14.75
C GLU A 4 7.51 -3.27 13.24
N SER A 5 8.36 -4.10 12.62
CA SER A 5 8.20 -4.42 11.20
C SER A 5 6.84 -5.10 11.01
N PRO A 6 5.99 -4.61 10.10
CA PRO A 6 4.66 -5.18 9.92
C PRO A 6 4.78 -6.59 9.37
N VAL A 7 3.76 -7.39 9.67
CA VAL A 7 3.60 -8.68 9.01
C VAL A 7 3.30 -8.43 7.53
N VAL A 8 4.03 -9.11 6.65
CA VAL A 8 3.81 -9.07 5.21
C VAL A 8 2.95 -10.26 4.82
N GLU A 9 1.78 -10.00 4.26
CA GLU A 9 0.87 -11.05 3.76
C GLU A 9 0.65 -10.90 2.26
N SER A 10 0.63 -12.00 1.53
CA SER A 10 0.23 -11.98 0.12
C SER A 10 -1.27 -12.21 0.00
N THR A 11 -1.94 -11.40 -0.83
CA THR A 11 -3.35 -11.59 -1.19
C THR A 11 -3.56 -11.29 -2.67
N THR A 12 -4.72 -11.66 -3.21
CA THR A 12 -5.04 -11.37 -4.63
C THR A 12 -5.97 -10.16 -4.73
N TRP A 13 -5.97 -9.48 -5.89
CA TRP A 13 -6.97 -8.44 -6.18
C TRP A 13 -8.42 -8.95 -6.08
N GLN A 14 -8.65 -10.23 -6.38
CA GLN A 14 -9.97 -10.86 -6.25
C GLN A 14 -10.36 -11.05 -4.78
N THR A 15 -9.42 -11.50 -3.96
CA THR A 15 -9.59 -11.63 -2.50
C THR A 15 -9.78 -10.26 -1.84
N LEU A 16 -9.03 -9.24 -2.25
CA LEU A 16 -9.23 -7.86 -1.80
C LEU A 16 -10.65 -7.39 -2.10
N ARG A 17 -11.19 -7.69 -3.29
CA ARG A 17 -12.56 -7.32 -3.65
C ARG A 17 -13.61 -8.00 -2.76
N SER A 18 -13.45 -9.29 -2.48
CA SER A 18 -14.40 -10.07 -1.70
C SER A 18 -14.32 -9.78 -0.19
N ARG A 19 -13.12 -9.52 0.33
CA ARG A 19 -12.84 -9.23 1.75
C ARG A 19 -12.43 -7.78 2.00
N TRP A 20 -12.98 -6.86 1.22
CA TRP A 20 -12.61 -5.43 1.21
C TRP A 20 -12.46 -4.83 2.60
N SER A 21 -13.53 -4.80 3.40
CA SER A 21 -13.51 -4.14 4.71
C SER A 21 -12.48 -4.74 5.66
N GLU A 22 -12.33 -6.07 5.64
CA GLU A 22 -11.38 -6.76 6.50
C GLU A 22 -9.94 -6.40 6.12
N VAL A 23 -9.58 -6.50 4.84
CA VAL A 23 -8.21 -6.25 4.35
C VAL A 23 -7.84 -4.77 4.56
N ILE A 24 -8.76 -3.84 4.23
CA ILE A 24 -8.55 -2.41 4.42
C ILE A 24 -8.36 -2.07 5.90
N ASN A 25 -9.22 -2.58 6.79
CA ASN A 25 -9.10 -2.32 8.24
C ASN A 25 -7.77 -2.86 8.80
N ARG A 26 -7.36 -4.07 8.39
CA ARG A 26 -6.10 -4.68 8.84
C ARG A 26 -4.89 -3.87 8.37
N ALA A 27 -4.90 -3.41 7.13
CA ALA A 27 -3.84 -2.55 6.59
C ALA A 27 -3.83 -1.18 7.29
N ALA A 28 -4.99 -0.58 7.53
CA ALA A 28 -5.12 0.74 8.19
C ALA A 28 -4.57 0.74 9.61
N LEU A 29 -4.70 -0.37 10.36
CA LEU A 29 -4.12 -0.52 11.69
C LEU A 29 -2.57 -0.48 11.69
N GLY A 30 -1.93 -0.67 10.54
CA GLY A 30 -0.47 -0.57 10.39
C GLY A 30 0.32 -1.81 10.78
N ASN A 31 -0.32 -2.81 11.36
CA ASN A 31 0.33 -4.06 11.79
C ASN A 31 0.60 -5.04 10.63
N VAL A 32 -0.10 -4.86 9.50
CA VAL A 32 -0.02 -5.74 8.34
C VAL A 32 0.12 -4.90 7.07
N GLN A 33 0.98 -5.33 6.16
CA GLN A 33 1.00 -4.86 4.78
C GLN A 33 0.65 -6.02 3.85
N PHE A 34 -0.11 -5.74 2.78
CA PHE A 34 -0.54 -6.76 1.83
C PHE A 34 0.10 -6.60 0.47
N GLU A 35 0.81 -7.62 0.01
CA GLU A 35 1.27 -7.72 -1.37
C GLU A 35 0.12 -8.20 -2.27
N LEU A 36 -0.29 -7.36 -3.21
CA LEU A 36 -1.42 -7.62 -4.10
C LEU A 36 -0.96 -8.28 -5.40
N THR A 37 -1.30 -9.55 -5.54
CA THR A 37 -1.02 -10.35 -6.74
C THR A 37 -2.22 -10.43 -7.67
N PHE A 38 -1.96 -10.57 -8.96
CA PHE A 38 -3.00 -10.89 -9.95
C PHE A 38 -2.81 -12.31 -10.47
N ARG A 39 -3.83 -13.17 -10.29
CA ARG A 39 -3.80 -14.57 -10.71
C ARG A 39 -2.58 -15.37 -10.21
N GLY A 40 -2.09 -15.07 -9.00
CA GLY A 40 -0.94 -15.75 -8.39
C GLY A 40 0.42 -15.41 -8.99
N GLY A 41 0.51 -14.37 -9.84
CA GLY A 41 1.78 -13.85 -10.33
C GLY A 41 2.52 -12.99 -9.30
N ALA A 42 3.58 -12.32 -9.74
CA ALA A 42 4.32 -11.37 -8.91
C ALA A 42 3.40 -10.29 -8.30
N PRO A 43 3.75 -9.73 -7.13
CA PRO A 43 3.07 -8.58 -6.57
C PRO A 43 3.04 -7.42 -7.57
N THR A 44 1.91 -6.75 -7.65
CA THR A 44 1.67 -5.60 -8.56
C THR A 44 1.42 -4.29 -7.82
N ALA A 45 1.12 -4.38 -6.52
CA ALA A 45 1.00 -3.27 -5.60
C ALA A 45 1.19 -3.79 -4.17
N VAL A 46 1.47 -2.88 -3.24
CA VAL A 46 1.43 -3.15 -1.80
C VAL A 46 0.39 -2.24 -1.16
N LEU A 47 -0.53 -2.82 -0.40
CA LEU A 47 -1.49 -2.09 0.43
C LEU A 47 -0.92 -1.94 1.85
N MET A 48 -0.85 -0.70 2.35
CA MET A 48 -0.30 -0.40 3.68
C MET A 48 -1.02 0.75 4.37
N SER A 49 -0.73 0.98 5.65
CA SER A 49 -1.20 2.15 6.37
C SER A 49 -0.57 3.44 5.85
N VAL A 50 -1.29 4.55 6.01
CA VAL A 50 -0.80 5.90 5.68
C VAL A 50 0.46 6.23 6.48
N ALA A 51 0.48 5.92 7.78
CA ALA A 51 1.65 6.18 8.63
C ALA A 51 2.92 5.48 8.12
N ARG A 52 2.80 4.24 7.61
CA ARG A 52 3.94 3.52 7.04
C ARG A 52 4.39 4.14 5.72
N TRP A 53 3.45 4.53 4.87
CA TRP A 53 3.76 5.24 3.63
C TRP A 53 4.46 6.57 3.91
N GLU A 54 3.96 7.39 4.84
CA GLU A 54 4.59 8.64 5.27
C GLU A 54 6.00 8.44 5.84
N ALA A 55 6.21 7.36 6.61
CA ALA A 55 7.55 6.99 7.08
C ALA A 55 8.49 6.65 5.91
N GLY A 56 8.01 5.87 4.94
CA GLY A 56 8.76 5.55 3.72
C GLY A 56 9.06 6.77 2.86
N GLN A 57 8.15 7.74 2.77
CA GLN A 57 8.35 8.99 2.03
C GLN A 57 9.50 9.84 2.57
N LYS A 58 9.84 9.72 3.86
CA LYS A 58 11.02 10.38 4.44
C LYS A 58 12.33 9.79 3.92
N LEU A 59 12.31 8.56 3.41
CA LEU A 59 13.46 7.84 2.86
C LEU A 59 13.49 7.93 1.34
N VAL A 60 12.33 7.75 0.69
CA VAL A 60 12.16 7.77 -0.75
C VAL A 60 10.97 8.67 -1.08
N PRO A 61 11.20 9.97 -1.33
CA PRO A 61 10.13 10.92 -1.64
C PRO A 61 9.35 10.53 -2.90
N THR A 62 8.04 10.79 -2.90
CA THR A 62 7.15 10.52 -4.02
C THR A 62 6.51 11.80 -4.55
N GLY A 63 5.97 11.75 -5.76
CA GLY A 63 5.09 12.80 -6.27
C GLY A 63 3.74 12.84 -5.55
N GLU A 64 2.85 13.73 -6.01
CA GLU A 64 1.49 13.85 -5.49
C GLU A 64 0.71 12.54 -5.69
N PRO A 65 0.10 11.99 -4.64
CA PRO A 65 -0.69 10.76 -4.75
C PRO A 65 -2.02 11.01 -5.44
N LEU A 66 -2.64 9.94 -5.94
CA LEU A 66 -4.03 9.95 -6.41
C LEU A 66 -4.96 9.65 -5.24
N ASP A 67 -5.80 10.62 -4.87
CA ASP A 67 -6.81 10.44 -3.82
C ASP A 67 -8.11 9.85 -4.39
N LEU A 68 -8.57 8.75 -3.79
CA LEU A 68 -9.85 8.11 -4.12
C LEU A 68 -10.67 7.87 -2.88
N THR A 69 -12.00 8.02 -2.98
CA THR A 69 -12.89 7.59 -1.90
C THR A 69 -12.99 6.06 -1.85
N ALA A 70 -12.83 5.46 -0.66
CA ALA A 70 -12.74 4.01 -0.47
C ALA A 70 -13.97 3.24 -0.99
N GLY A 71 -15.19 3.79 -0.86
CA GLY A 71 -16.42 3.15 -1.35
C GLY A 71 -16.40 2.91 -2.87
N PRO A 72 -16.27 3.97 -3.69
CA PRO A 72 -16.07 3.86 -5.13
C PRO A 72 -14.81 3.07 -5.54
N ALA A 73 -13.72 3.16 -4.78
CA ALA A 73 -12.48 2.46 -5.10
C ALA A 73 -12.63 0.93 -5.15
N LYS A 74 -13.55 0.35 -4.36
CA LYS A 74 -13.85 -1.09 -4.38
C LYS A 74 -14.29 -1.58 -5.76
N THR A 75 -15.02 -0.75 -6.51
CA THR A 75 -15.52 -1.15 -7.83
C THR A 75 -14.46 -0.97 -8.92
N ASP A 76 -13.50 -0.05 -8.75
CA ASP A 76 -12.47 0.32 -9.73
C ASP A 76 -11.06 -0.21 -9.43
N LEU A 77 -10.98 -1.42 -8.86
CA LEU A 77 -9.70 -2.09 -8.54
C LEU A 77 -8.77 -2.27 -9.76
N ARG A 78 -9.34 -2.39 -10.96
CA ARG A 78 -8.56 -2.50 -12.19
C ARG A 78 -7.72 -1.24 -12.40
N ARG A 79 -8.33 -0.07 -12.26
CA ARG A 79 -7.66 1.22 -12.47
C ARG A 79 -6.64 1.51 -11.39
N ILE A 80 -6.94 1.15 -10.14
CA ILE A 80 -5.97 1.20 -9.04
C ILE A 80 -4.71 0.40 -9.39
N ARG A 81 -4.88 -0.83 -9.88
CA ARG A 81 -3.75 -1.66 -10.32
C ARG A 81 -2.98 -1.01 -11.47
N GLU A 82 -3.68 -0.49 -12.48
CA GLU A 82 -3.04 0.17 -13.64
C GLU A 82 -2.22 1.40 -13.19
N TRP A 83 -2.74 2.20 -12.25
CA TRP A 83 -2.03 3.34 -11.67
C TRP A 83 -0.79 2.94 -10.87
N THR A 84 -0.90 1.93 -9.99
CA THR A 84 0.27 1.47 -9.22
C THR A 84 1.34 0.84 -10.10
N GLN A 85 0.94 0.18 -11.20
CA GLN A 85 1.88 -0.33 -12.20
C GLN A 85 2.57 0.79 -13.00
N ALA A 86 1.92 1.94 -13.13
CA ALA A 86 2.47 3.17 -13.69
C ALA A 86 3.19 4.03 -12.63
N ASP A 87 3.58 3.42 -11.51
CA ASP A 87 4.34 4.05 -10.41
C ASP A 87 3.58 5.14 -9.62
N ALA A 88 2.26 5.22 -9.75
CA ALA A 88 1.44 6.14 -8.97
C ALA A 88 1.02 5.54 -7.62
N HIS A 89 1.10 6.34 -6.56
CA HIS A 89 0.52 6.01 -5.26
C HIS A 89 -0.97 6.35 -5.27
N VAL A 90 -1.79 5.47 -4.73
CA VAL A 90 -3.24 5.69 -4.59
C VAL A 90 -3.61 5.70 -3.12
N VAL A 91 -4.06 6.84 -2.62
CA VAL A 91 -4.53 7.00 -1.25
C VAL A 91 -6.04 6.77 -1.23
N LEU A 92 -6.49 5.83 -0.41
CA LEU A 92 -7.91 5.68 -0.13
C LEU A 92 -8.30 6.56 1.04
N THR A 93 -9.34 7.37 0.82
CA THR A 93 -9.93 8.24 1.83
C THR A 93 -11.32 7.76 2.23
N ARG A 94 -11.63 7.89 3.51
CA ARG A 94 -12.95 7.61 4.09
C ARG A 94 -13.36 8.76 5.00
N TYR A 95 -14.54 9.33 4.76
CA TYR A 95 -15.01 10.55 5.44
C TYR A 95 -13.99 11.71 5.39
N GLY A 96 -13.29 11.85 4.26
CA GLY A 96 -12.28 12.90 4.05
C GLY A 96 -10.95 12.66 4.76
N LYS A 97 -10.72 11.47 5.34
CA LYS A 97 -9.46 11.12 6.00
C LYS A 97 -8.74 10.00 5.24
N PRO A 98 -7.42 10.09 5.00
CA PRO A 98 -6.62 8.98 4.49
C PRO A 98 -6.74 7.75 5.40
N GLU A 99 -6.97 6.58 4.80
CA GLU A 99 -7.17 5.31 5.51
C GLU A 99 -6.02 4.34 5.19
N VAL A 100 -5.73 4.11 3.91
CA VAL A 100 -4.69 3.21 3.42
C VAL A 100 -4.11 3.71 2.09
N VAL A 101 -2.95 3.18 1.72
CA VAL A 101 -2.26 3.52 0.48
C VAL A 101 -1.96 2.25 -0.31
N PHE A 102 -2.27 2.28 -1.61
CA PHE A 102 -1.68 1.36 -2.58
C PHE A 102 -0.39 1.98 -3.11
N ALA A 103 0.74 1.36 -2.79
CA ALA A 103 2.05 1.76 -3.23
C ALA A 103 2.56 0.86 -4.38
N PRO A 104 3.32 1.42 -5.34
CA PRO A 104 4.08 0.63 -6.30
C PRO A 104 5.10 -0.28 -5.61
N VAL A 105 5.19 -1.53 -6.06
CA VAL A 105 6.14 -2.51 -5.48
C VAL A 105 7.59 -2.04 -5.58
N GLY A 106 7.95 -1.39 -6.70
CA GLY A 106 9.30 -0.86 -6.90
C GLY A 106 9.69 0.20 -5.85
N TRP A 107 8.74 1.06 -5.48
CA TRP A 107 8.94 2.04 -4.42
C TRP A 107 9.14 1.39 -3.05
N VAL A 108 8.33 0.37 -2.72
CA VAL A 108 8.47 -0.37 -1.45
C VAL A 108 9.85 -1.01 -1.32
N ILE A 109 10.33 -1.65 -2.39
CA ILE A 109 11.68 -2.24 -2.42
C ILE A 109 12.76 -1.16 -2.22
N ALA A 110 12.58 0.03 -2.81
CA ALA A 110 13.51 1.14 -2.61
C ALA A 110 13.53 1.62 -1.15
N VAL A 111 12.37 1.72 -0.51
CA VAL A 111 12.25 2.08 0.92
C VAL A 111 12.91 1.04 1.82
N GLU A 112 12.72 -0.24 1.56
CA GLU A 112 13.34 -1.33 2.33
C GLU A 112 14.87 -1.28 2.23
N ARG A 113 15.40 -1.05 1.03
CA ARG A 113 16.85 -0.89 0.80
C ARG A 113 17.40 0.34 1.53
N ALA A 114 16.71 1.48 1.44
CA ALA A 114 17.10 2.70 2.15
C ALA A 114 17.11 2.49 3.67
N SER A 115 16.12 1.77 4.20
CA SER A 115 16.01 1.46 5.63
C SER A 115 17.15 0.57 6.12
N GLN A 116 17.56 -0.43 5.33
CA GLN A 116 18.68 -1.31 5.66
C GLN A 116 20.03 -0.58 5.61
N GLY A 117 20.21 0.37 4.68
CA GLY A 117 21.41 1.19 4.58
C GLY A 117 21.62 2.11 5.80
N LEU A 118 20.55 2.55 6.45
CA LEU A 118 20.60 3.35 7.67
C LEU A 118 20.96 2.55 8.93
N ALA A 119 20.69 1.24 8.95
CA ALA A 119 20.95 0.38 10.09
C ALA A 119 22.39 -0.17 10.15
N GLY A 120 23.18 0.02 9.07
CA GLY A 120 24.54 -0.51 8.94
C GLY A 120 25.65 0.55 8.90
N GLY A 121 25.36 1.81 9.24
CA GLY A 121 26.30 2.94 9.20
C GLY A 121 26.63 3.51 10.57
#